data_AF-A0A0P9H1M8-F1
#
_entry.id   AF-A0A0P9H1M8-F1
#
_cell.length_a   1.000
_cell.length_b   1.000
_cell.length_c   1.000
_cell.angle_alpha   90.00
_cell.angle_beta   90.00
_cell.angle_gamma   90.00
#
_symmetry.space_group_name_H-M   'P 1'
#
loop_
_entity.id
_entity.type
_entity.pdbx_description
1 polymer ?
#
loop_
_entity_poly.entity_id
_entity_poly.type
_entity_poly.pdbx_seq_one_letter_code
_entity_poly.pdbx_strand_id
1 'polypeptide(L)' 'MATQEAIGAHGGALVDRELVGAAADEARAIAQSAPRVTLSEVGQADLEMIATGAYSPLTGFLGRADYERV' A
#
# COMPACT_ATOMS: atom_id res chain seq x y z
N MET A 1 -15.74 28.81 -9.66
CA MET A 1 -14.76 28.24 -8.72
C MET A 1 -13.50 27.94 -9.51
N ALA A 2 -12.35 28.46 -9.10
CA ALA A 2 -11.09 28.05 -9.72
C ALA A 2 -10.83 26.60 -9.29
N THR A 3 -10.73 25.70 -10.25
CA THR A 3 -10.25 24.33 -10.02
C THR A 3 -8.77 24.43 -9.69
N GLN A 4 -8.43 24.34 -8.40
CA GLN A 4 -7.05 24.19 -8.00
C GLN A 4 -6.60 22.78 -8.40
N GLU A 5 -5.61 22.68 -9.28
CA GLU A 5 -5.00 21.40 -9.62
C GLU A 5 -4.40 20.77 -8.36
N ALA A 6 -4.61 19.47 -8.19
CA ALA A 6 -4.03 18.72 -7.09
C ALA A 6 -2.50 18.71 -7.22
N ILE A 7 -1.79 18.82 -6.09
CA ILE A 7 -0.34 18.67 -6.04
C ILE A 7 0.00 17.22 -6.43
N GLY A 8 1.06 17.04 -7.23
CA GLY A 8 1.53 15.71 -7.62
C GLY A 8 1.93 14.85 -6.41
N ALA A 9 1.75 13.54 -6.54
CA ALA A 9 2.11 12.58 -5.49
C ALA A 9 3.61 12.64 -5.16
N HIS A 10 3.94 12.37 -3.88
CA HIS A 10 5.33 12.25 -3.46
C HIS A 10 6.02 11.09 -4.20
N GLY A 11 7.24 11.31 -4.68
CA GLY A 11 7.94 10.37 -5.56
C GLY A 11 7.51 10.40 -7.03
N GLY A 12 6.59 11.30 -7.40
CA GLY A 12 6.20 11.56 -8.79
C GLY A 12 5.06 10.70 -9.33
N ALA A 13 4.66 9.65 -8.60
CA ALA A 13 3.52 8.80 -8.97
C ALA A 13 2.78 8.32 -7.71
N LEU A 14 1.45 8.25 -7.81
CA LEU A 14 0.62 7.63 -6.78
C LEU A 14 0.74 6.11 -6.89
N VAL A 15 1.07 5.45 -5.79
CA VAL A 15 1.20 3.99 -5.72
C VAL A 15 -0.14 3.39 -5.29
N ASP A 16 -0.92 2.90 -6.24
CA ASP A 16 -2.15 2.12 -5.98
C ASP A 16 -1.83 0.62 -5.98
N ARG A 17 -2.17 -0.07 -4.89
CA ARG A 17 -1.88 -1.50 -4.68
C ARG A 17 -3.15 -2.32 -4.54
N GLU A 18 -4.33 -1.75 -4.76
CA GLU A 18 -5.57 -2.49 -4.75
C GLU A 18 -5.65 -3.40 -5.98
N LEU A 19 -5.75 -4.71 -5.74
CA LEU A 19 -5.89 -5.68 -6.82
C LEU A 19 -7.35 -5.77 -7.25
N VAL A 20 -7.57 -5.77 -8.56
CA VAL A 20 -8.90 -5.91 -9.18
C VAL A 20 -8.93 -7.03 -10.21
N GLY A 21 -10.13 -7.55 -10.49
CA GLY A 21 -10.36 -8.60 -11.49
C GLY A 21 -9.53 -9.86 -11.23
N ALA A 22 -8.96 -10.42 -12.30
CA ALA A 22 -8.23 -11.70 -12.24
C ALA A 22 -7.06 -11.70 -11.24
N ALA A 23 -6.36 -10.57 -11.06
CA ALA A 23 -5.26 -10.46 -10.10
C ALA A 23 -5.77 -10.57 -8.65
N ALA A 24 -6.96 -10.03 -8.36
CA ALA A 24 -7.59 -10.16 -7.05
C ALA A 24 -8.01 -11.61 -6.78
N ASP A 25 -8.54 -12.30 -7.79
CA ASP A 25 -8.96 -13.70 -7.68
C ASP A 25 -7.77 -14.63 -7.43
N GLU A 26 -6.67 -14.41 -8.16
CA GLU A 26 -5.41 -15.14 -7.95
C GLU A 26 -4.83 -14.91 -6.55
N ALA A 27 -4.78 -13.65 -6.10
CA ALA A 27 -4.30 -13.33 -4.76
C ALA A 27 -5.17 -13.98 -3.67
N ARG A 28 -6.50 -14.02 -3.85
CA ARG A 28 -7.42 -14.71 -2.94
C ARG A 28 -7.18 -16.23 -2.91
N ALA A 29 -6.88 -16.84 -4.05
CA ALA A 29 -6.54 -18.26 -4.12
C ALA A 29 -5.24 -18.56 -3.35
N ILE A 30 -4.20 -17.76 -3.57
CA ILE A 30 -2.91 -17.89 -2.85
C ILE A 30 -3.12 -17.71 -1.33
N ALA A 31 -3.94 -16.73 -0.93
CA ALA A 31 -4.20 -16.43 0.47
C ALA A 31 -4.86 -17.60 1.24
N GLN A 32 -5.52 -18.54 0.56
CA GLN A 32 -6.12 -19.72 1.22
C GLN A 32 -5.08 -20.65 1.84
N SER A 33 -3.87 -20.71 1.26
CA SER A 33 -2.78 -21.57 1.73
C SER A 33 -1.60 -20.82 2.34
N ALA A 34 -1.60 -19.48 2.27
CA ALA A 34 -0.49 -18.67 2.77
C ALA A 34 -0.43 -18.68 4.32
N PRO A 35 0.78 -18.57 4.90
CA PRO A 35 0.93 -18.28 6.33
C PRO A 35 0.18 -17.01 6.70
N ARG A 36 -0.54 -17.04 7.82
CA ARG A 36 -1.36 -15.92 8.29
C ARG A 36 -0.60 -15.14 9.36
N VAL A 37 -0.63 -13.82 9.23
CA VAL A 37 -0.11 -12.89 10.23
C VAL A 37 -1.26 -11.97 10.63
N THR A 38 -1.59 -11.94 11.92
CA THR A 38 -2.60 -11.01 12.46
C THR A 38 -1.95 -9.66 12.68
N LEU A 39 -2.53 -8.61 12.10
CA LEU A 39 -2.07 -7.23 12.31
C LEU A 39 -2.70 -6.64 13.57
N SER A 40 -1.96 -5.74 14.23
CA SER A 40 -2.54 -4.82 15.21
C SER A 40 -3.38 -3.75 14.50
N GLU A 41 -4.15 -2.97 15.26
CA GLU A 41 -4.93 -1.85 14.70
C GLU A 41 -4.04 -0.86 13.94
N VAL A 42 -2.87 -0.52 14.50
CA VAL A 42 -1.88 0.35 13.84
C VAL A 42 -1.35 -0.30 12.56
N GLY A 43 -1.00 -1.58 12.60
CA GLY A 43 -0.50 -2.29 11.41
C GLY A 43 -1.55 -2.40 10.31
N GLN A 44 -2.84 -2.50 10.66
CA GLN A 44 -3.93 -2.46 9.70
C GLN A 44 -4.10 -1.08 9.08
N ALA A 45 -4.01 0.00 9.87
CA ALA A 45 -4.05 1.36 9.35
C ALA A 45 -2.88 1.63 8.39
N ASP A 46 -1.66 1.21 8.74
CA ASP A 46 -0.50 1.33 7.85
C ASP A 46 -0.67 0.53 6.56
N LEU A 47 -1.25 -0.67 6.62
CA LEU A 47 -1.57 -1.46 5.43
C LEU A 47 -2.52 -0.70 4.50
N GLU A 48 -3.55 -0.05 5.03
CA GLU A 48 -4.49 0.76 4.25
C GLU A 48 -3.82 1.98 3.62
N MET A 49 -2.97 2.68 4.37
CA MET A 49 -2.22 3.84 3.84
C MET A 49 -1.26 3.45 2.73
N ILE A 50 -0.62 2.28 2.82
CA ILE A 50 0.20 1.71 1.75
C ILE A 50 -0.66 1.29 0.57
N ALA A 51 -1.81 0.64 0.82
CA ALA A 51 -2.66 0.09 -0.23
C ALA A 51 -3.23 1.18 -1.15
N THR A 52 -3.63 2.30 -0.55
CA THR A 52 -4.32 3.42 -1.22
C THR A 52 -3.36 4.50 -1.73
N GLY A 53 -2.06 4.33 -1.52
CA GLY A 53 -1.04 5.27 -1.99
C GLY A 53 -0.84 6.51 -1.13
N ALA A 54 -1.47 6.60 0.05
CA ALA A 54 -1.24 7.68 1.00
C ALA A 54 0.24 7.78 1.43
N TYR A 55 0.95 6.66 1.43
CA TYR A 55 2.40 6.58 1.71
C TYR A 55 3.28 6.50 0.47
N SER A 56 2.81 6.93 -0.71
CA SER A 56 3.65 7.01 -1.91
C SER A 56 4.96 7.77 -1.59
N PRO A 57 6.14 7.26 -1.96
CA PRO A 57 6.41 6.20 -2.96
C PRO A 57 6.50 4.77 -2.38
N LEU A 58 6.11 4.52 -1.14
CA LEU A 58 6.22 3.19 -0.57
C LEU A 58 5.36 2.18 -1.32
N THR A 59 5.93 1.00 -1.59
CA THR A 59 5.25 -0.13 -2.25
C THR A 59 4.97 -1.29 -1.29
N GLY A 60 5.27 -1.12 0.00
CA GLY A 60 5.16 -2.13 1.05
C GLY A 60 5.72 -1.62 2.39
N PHE A 61 5.68 -2.48 3.41
CA PHE A 61 6.32 -2.20 4.70
C PHE A 61 7.84 -2.05 4.53
N LEU A 62 8.44 -1.15 5.32
CA LEU A 62 9.87 -0.89 5.26
C LEU A 62 10.68 -2.14 5.63
N GLY A 63 11.71 -2.43 4.83
CA GLY A 63 12.77 -3.32 5.25
C GLY A 63 13.63 -2.65 6.32
N ARG A 64 14.44 -3.44 7.02
CA ARG A 64 15.33 -2.93 8.09
C ARG A 64 16.22 -1.76 7.64
N ALA A 65 16.86 -1.90 6.48
CA ALA A 65 17.79 -0.88 5.99
C ALA A 65 17.10 0.44 5.64
N ASP A 66 15.84 0.39 5.21
CA ASP A 66 15.06 1.61 4.91
C ASP A 66 14.57 2.26 6.20
N TYR A 67 14.14 1.43 7.17
CA TYR A 67 13.75 1.89 8.50
C TYR A 67 14.91 2.54 9.27
N GLU A 68 16.14 2.03 9.15
CA GLU A 68 17.32 2.59 9.84
C GLU A 68 17.84 3.90 9.19
N ARG A 69 17.35 4.28 8.01
CA ARG A 69 17.80 5.49 7.30
C ARG A 69 16.92 6.72 7.52
N VAL A 70 15.78 6.56 8.21
CA VAL A 70 14.84 7.64 8.55
C VAL A 70 15.06 8.13 9.97
#